data_AF-A0A8T6M3Y6-F1
#
_entry.id   AF-A0A8T6M3Y6-F1
#
_cell.length_a   1.000
_cell.length_b   1.000
_cell.length_c   1.000
_cell.angle_alpha   90.00
_cell.angle_beta   90.00
_cell.angle_gamma   90.00
#
_symmetry.space_group_name_H-M   'P 1'
#
loop_
_entity.id
_entity.type
_entity.pdbx_description
1 polymer ?
#
loop_
_entity_poly.entity_id
_entity_poly.type
_entity_poly.pdbx_seq_one_letter_code
_entity_poly.pdbx_strand_id
1 'polypeptide(L)' 'MTTSTNTTKQRLTLFLKPSVIRHSKATAIVEGMTLTQLVEKALIEYLPEKIVLKKGGESQISKNIKVNKNEE' A
#
# COMPACT_ATOMS: atom_id res chain seq x y z
N MET A 1 -16.22 12.99 -25.74
CA MET A 1 -15.69 11.65 -25.42
C MET A 1 -14.62 11.82 -24.35
N THR A 2 -15.01 11.71 -23.07
CA THR A 2 -14.13 11.95 -21.92
C THR A 2 -13.52 10.63 -21.47
N THR A 3 -12.30 10.34 -21.91
CA THR A 3 -11.53 9.18 -21.45
C THR A 3 -10.96 9.49 -20.06
N SER A 4 -11.63 9.05 -18.98
CA SER A 4 -10.95 8.98 -17.68
C SER A 4 -9.89 7.89 -17.77
N THR A 5 -8.62 8.27 -17.92
CA THR A 5 -7.49 7.35 -17.79
C THR A 5 -7.36 6.98 -16.31
N ASN A 6 -8.15 6.02 -15.86
CA ASN A 6 -8.05 5.44 -14.51
C ASN A 6 -6.78 4.59 -14.43
N THR A 7 -5.62 5.24 -14.34
CA THR A 7 -4.38 4.55 -13.97
C THR A 7 -4.46 4.25 -12.48
N THR A 8 -4.89 3.04 -12.12
CA THR A 8 -5.22 2.63 -10.73
C THR A 8 -4.00 2.57 -9.79
N LYS A 9 -2.78 2.62 -10.33
CA LYS A 9 -1.54 2.57 -9.54
C LYS A 9 -0.61 3.74 -9.88
N GLN A 10 0.00 4.31 -8.86
CA GLN A 10 1.02 5.35 -8.97
C GLN A 10 2.41 4.77 -8.67
N ARG A 11 3.41 5.09 -9.49
CA ARG A 11 4.80 4.69 -9.25
C ARG A 11 5.45 5.65 -8.25
N LEU A 12 6.12 5.09 -7.24
CA LEU A 12 6.86 5.81 -6.21
C LEU A 12 8.33 5.39 -6.24
N THR A 13 9.24 6.32 -5.96
CA THR A 13 10.68 6.05 -5.82
C THR A 13 11.07 6.26 -4.36
N LEU A 14 11.67 5.25 -3.74
CA LEU A 14 12.12 5.29 -2.35
C LEU A 14 13.56 4.77 -2.24
N PHE A 15 14.39 5.47 -1.48
CA PHE A 15 15.76 5.03 -1.17
C PHE A 15 15.76 4.22 0.14
N LEU A 16 16.28 3.00 0.10
CA LEU A 16 16.34 2.07 1.23
C LEU A 16 17.75 1.53 1.41
N LYS A 17 18.06 1.06 2.63
CA LYS A 17 19.33 0.35 2.90
C LYS A 17 19.43 -0.91 2.00
N PRO A 18 20.59 -1.19 1.38
CA PRO A 18 20.74 -2.36 0.52
C PRO A 18 20.44 -3.69 1.21
N SER A 19 20.71 -3.81 2.51
CA SER A 19 20.39 -5.00 3.30
C SER A 19 18.89 -5.28 3.33
N VAL A 20 18.07 -4.24 3.50
CA VAL A 20 16.60 -4.35 3.50
C VAL A 20 16.12 -4.84 2.14
N ILE A 21 16.60 -4.24 1.04
CA ILE A 21 16.23 -4.66 -0.31
C ILE A 21 16.58 -6.13 -0.58
N ARG A 22 17.74 -6.60 -0.11
CA ARG A 22 18.15 -8.00 -0.28
C ARG A 22 17.20 -8.94 0.46
N HIS A 23 16.85 -8.61 1.70
CA HIS A 23 15.94 -9.43 2.50
C HIS A 23 14.54 -9.44 1.89
N SER A 24 13.98 -8.28 1.54
CA SER A 24 12.66 -8.19 0.92
C SER A 24 12.58 -8.96 -0.41
N LYS A 25 13.64 -8.95 -1.24
CA LYS A 25 13.67 -9.75 -2.47
C LYS A 25 13.67 -11.26 -2.19
N ALA A 26 14.44 -11.71 -1.21
CA ALA A 26 14.46 -13.11 -0.81
C ALA A 26 13.09 -13.56 -0.30
N THR A 27 12.46 -12.77 0.57
CA THR A 27 11.09 -13.02 1.06
C THR A 27 10.09 -13.10 -0.07
N ALA A 28 10.12 -12.14 -1.02
CA ALA A 28 9.21 -12.14 -2.16
C ALA A 28 9.33 -13.42 -3.01
N ILE A 29 10.55 -13.91 -3.23
CA ILE A 29 10.80 -15.17 -3.96
C ILE A 29 10.24 -16.37 -3.19
N VAL A 30 10.49 -16.45 -1.88
CA VAL A 30 10.00 -17.56 -1.03
C VAL A 30 8.47 -17.58 -0.97
N GLU A 31 7.82 -16.42 -0.91
CA GLU A 31 6.36 -16.30 -0.90
C GLU A 31 5.73 -16.33 -2.32
N GLY A 32 6.52 -16.53 -3.38
CA GLY A 32 6.02 -16.61 -4.75
C GLY A 32 5.37 -15.33 -5.27
N MET A 33 5.74 -14.16 -4.74
CA MET A 33 5.18 -12.85 -5.12
C MET A 33 6.24 -11.88 -5.62
N THR A 34 5.81 -10.79 -6.23
CA THR A 34 6.70 -9.70 -6.65
C THR A 34 7.10 -8.81 -5.47
N LEU A 35 8.26 -8.15 -5.57
CA LEU A 35 8.67 -7.15 -4.57
C LEU A 35 7.63 -6.02 -4.41
N THR A 36 6.96 -5.64 -5.50
CA THR A 36 5.88 -4.64 -5.46
C THR A 36 4.69 -5.12 -4.62
N GLN A 37 4.24 -6.36 -4.81
CA GLN A 37 3.15 -6.94 -4.01
C GLN A 37 3.54 -7.04 -2.53
N LEU A 38 4.77 -7.46 -2.24
CA LEU A 38 5.29 -7.52 -0.87
C LEU A 38 5.24 -6.15 -0.19
N VAL A 39 5.68 -5.10 -0.89
CA VAL A 39 5.67 -3.73 -0.36
C VAL A 39 4.23 -3.22 -0.20
N GLU A 40 3.34 -3.48 -1.15
CA GLU A 40 1.91 -3.12 -1.03
C GLU A 40 1.28 -3.78 0.21
N LYS A 41 1.52 -5.08 0.41
CA LYS A 41 1.04 -5.84 1.58
C LYS A 41 1.59 -5.25 2.89
N ALA A 42 2.90 -5.00 2.95
CA ALA A 42 3.54 -4.42 4.13
C ALA A 42 3.02 -3.00 4.45
N LEU A 43 2.76 -2.19 3.43
CA LEU A 43 2.18 -0.86 3.61
C LEU A 43 0.75 -0.94 4.16
N ILE A 44 -0.07 -1.84 3.64
CA ILE A 44 -1.44 -2.06 4.14
C ILE A 44 -1.41 -2.55 5.59
N GLU A 45 -0.53 -3.50 5.91
CA GLU A 45 -0.36 -4.04 7.26
C GLU A 45 0.14 -2.98 8.25
N TYR A 46 0.95 -2.02 7.78
CA TYR A 46 1.42 -0.91 8.59
C TYR A 46 0.34 0.17 8.82
N LEU A 47 -0.76 0.17 8.06
CA LEU A 47 -1.82 1.16 8.27
C LEU A 47 -2.54 0.88 9.60
N PRO A 48 -2.81 1.92 10.41
CA PRO A 48 -3.59 1.75 11.62
C PRO A 48 -5.03 1.37 11.28
N GLU A 49 -5.68 0.55 12.12
CA GLU A 49 -7.08 0.13 11.95
C GLU A 49 -8.05 1.31 11.80
N LYS A 50 -7.71 2.44 12.41
CA LYS A 50 -8.46 3.70 12.31
C LYS A 50 -7.53 4.84 11.94
N ILE A 51 -7.75 5.42 10.77
CA ILE A 51 -7.06 6.64 10.34
C ILE A 51 -7.93 7.83 10.74
N VAL A 52 -7.52 8.56 11.79
CA VAL A 52 -8.15 9.83 12.16
C VAL A 52 -7.50 10.95 11.35
N LEU A 53 -8.12 11.32 10.23
CA LEU A 53 -7.67 12.45 9.41
C LEU A 53 -8.15 13.77 10.04
N LYS A 54 -7.30 14.41 10.84
CA LYS A 54 -7.61 15.72 11.42
C LYS A 54 -7.31 16.83 10.41
N LYS A 55 -8.30 17.19 9.59
CA LYS A 55 -8.23 18.41 8.79
C LYS A 55 -8.64 19.58 9.69
N GLY A 56 -7.67 20.38 10.12
CA GLY A 56 -7.85 21.70 10.76
C GLY A 56 -9.20 21.97 11.43
N GLY A 57 -9.49 21.30 12.56
CA GLY A 57 -10.47 21.77 13.54
C GLY A 57 -11.69 20.88 13.82
N GLU A 58 -12.20 20.10 12.86
CA GLU A 58 -13.42 19.31 13.08
C GLU A 58 -13.24 17.84 12.67
N SER A 59 -13.49 16.95 13.63
CA SER A 59 -13.33 15.50 13.47
C SER A 59 -14.43 14.96 12.57
N GLN A 60 -14.11 14.69 11.29
CA GLN A 60 -15.04 14.00 10.39
C GLN A 60 -14.80 12.48 10.42
N ILE A 61 -15.93 11.78 10.40
CA ILE A 61 -16.13 10.39 10.79
C ILE A 61 -15.39 9.43 9.84
N SER A 62 -14.90 8.34 10.43
CA SER A 62 -14.12 7.25 9.86
C SER A 62 -14.64 6.76 8.49
N LYS A 63 -13.82 6.90 7.45
CA LYS A 63 -13.98 6.05 6.26
C LYS A 63 -13.39 4.68 6.59
N ASN A 64 -14.23 3.65 6.70
CA ASN A 64 -13.78 2.27 6.64
C ASN A 64 -13.10 2.08 5.28
N ILE A 65 -11.78 2.05 5.25
CA ILE A 65 -11.07 1.56 4.08
C ILE A 65 -11.35 0.06 4.05
N LYS A 66 -12.38 -0.36 3.29
CA LYS A 66 -12.54 -1.76 2.89
C LYS A 66 -11.34 -2.07 2.00
N VAL A 67 -10.27 -2.61 2.58
CA VAL A 67 -9.24 -3.30 1.81
C VAL A 67 -9.97 -4.49 1.20
N ASN A 68 -10.26 -4.41 -0.10
CA ASN A 68 -10.84 -5.52 -0.85
C ASN A 68 -9.81 -6.65 -0.81
N LYS A 69 -9.99 -7.60 0.12
CA LYS A 69 -9.43 -8.94 0.01
C LYS A 69 -10.21 -9.63 -1.10
N ASN A 70 -9.84 -9.35 -2.34
CA ASN A 70 -10.23 -10.22 -3.43
C ASN A 70 -9.26 -11.40 -3.39
N GLU A 71 -9.73 -12.46 -2.73
CA GLU A 71 -9.28 -13.83 -2.99
C GLU A 71 -9.68 -14.18 -4.43
N GLU A 72 -8.69 -14.43 -5.28
CA GLU A 72 -8.65 -15.53 -6.27
C GLU A 72 -7.23 -15.63 -6.86
#